data_AF-A0A659SKJ0-F1
#
_entry.id   AF-A0A659SKJ0-F1
#
_cell.length_a   1.000
_cell.length_b   1.000
_cell.length_c   1.000
_cell.angle_alpha   90.00
_cell.angle_beta   90.00
_cell.angle_gamma   90.00
#
_symmetry.space_group_name_H-M   'P 1'
#
loop_
_entity.id
_entity.type
_entity.pdbx_description
1 polymer ?
#
loop_
_entity_poly.entity_id
_entity_poly.type
_entity_poly.pdbx_seq_one_letter_code
_entity_poly.pdbx_strand_id
1 'polypeptide(L)' 'MKYDTSELCDIYQEDVNVVEPLFSNFGGRSSFGGQIITVKCFEDNGLLYALLAPPGRGRVLVGAGGGA' A
#
# COMPACT_ATOMS: atom_id res chain seq x y z
N MET A 1 -4.75 14.28 5.63
CA MET A 1 -5.99 13.79 5.03
C MET A 1 -6.25 12.43 5.63
N LYS A 2 -7.41 12.25 6.25
CA LYS A 2 -7.84 10.98 6.82
C LYS A 2 -8.67 10.29 5.76
N TYR A 3 -8.22 9.13 5.29
CA TYR A 3 -9.02 8.24 4.46
C TYR A 3 -9.85 7.37 5.40
N ASP A 4 -11.16 7.54 5.34
CA ASP A 4 -12.10 6.71 6.09
C ASP A 4 -12.48 5.51 5.22
N THR A 5 -11.86 4.37 5.47
CA THR A 5 -12.10 3.16 4.69
C THR A 5 -13.51 2.63 4.86
N SER A 6 -14.17 2.92 6.00
CA SER A 6 -15.57 2.54 6.21
C SER A 6 -16.49 3.34 5.30
N GLU A 7 -16.30 4.66 5.22
CA GLU A 7 -17.07 5.52 4.31
C GLU A 7 -16.86 5.14 2.83
N LEU A 8 -15.63 4.77 2.45
CA LEU A 8 -15.35 4.28 1.10
C LEU A 8 -16.11 2.98 0.78
N CYS A 9 -16.19 2.04 1.72
CA CYS A 9 -16.99 0.83 1.56
C CYS A 9 -18.48 1.14 1.41
N ASP A 10 -19.00 2.11 2.17
CA ASP A 10 -20.42 2.49 2.12
C ASP A 10 -20.81 3.10 0.77
N ILE A 11 -19.93 3.94 0.19
CA ILE A 11 -20.19 4.66 -1.07
C ILE A 11 -19.92 3.78 -2.31
N TYR A 12 -18.88 2.94 -2.27
CA TYR A 12 -18.36 2.21 -3.44
C TYR A 12 -18.43 0.68 -3.23
N GLN A 13 -19.58 0.19 -2.77
CA GLN A 13 -19.77 -1.19 -2.31
C GLN A 13 -19.29 -2.27 -3.29
N GLU A 14 -19.52 -2.08 -4.60
CA GLU A 14 -19.17 -3.08 -5.62
C GLU A 14 -17.74 -2.90 -6.19
N ASP A 15 -17.12 -1.73 -5.96
CA ASP A 15 -15.81 -1.38 -6.50
C ASP A 15 -14.67 -1.54 -5.46
N VAL A 16 -15.01 -1.61 -4.17
CA VAL A 16 -14.04 -1.72 -3.08
C VAL A 16 -13.76 -3.18 -2.75
N ASN A 17 -12.47 -3.51 -2.76
CA ASN A 17 -11.98 -4.80 -2.27
C ASN A 17 -11.27 -4.57 -0.94
N VAL A 18 -11.74 -5.26 0.11
CA VAL A 18 -11.15 -5.20 1.46
C VAL A 18 -10.09 -6.27 1.59
N VAL A 19 -8.88 -5.87 1.99
CA VAL A 19 -7.79 -6.81 2.28
C VAL A 19 -7.98 -7.42 3.67
N GLU A 20 -7.65 -8.70 3.80
CA GLU A 20 -7.58 -9.39 5.10
C GLU A 20 -6.65 -8.63 6.07
N PRO A 21 -6.91 -8.67 7.39
CA PRO A 21 -6.12 -7.96 8.40
C PRO A 21 -4.74 -8.60 8.61
N LEU A 22 -3.87 -8.45 7.61
CA LEU A 22 -2.53 -9.04 7.54
C LEU A 22 -1.42 -8.04 7.89
N PHE A 23 -1.74 -6.73 7.93
CA PHE A 23 -0.76 -5.67 8.07
C PHE A 23 -0.73 -5.06 9.47
N SER A 24 0.48 -4.68 9.90
CA SER A 24 0.73 -3.89 11.10
C SER A 24 1.19 -2.47 10.70
N ASN A 25 0.78 -1.48 11.49
CA ASN A 25 1.15 -0.08 11.27
C ASN A 25 2.51 0.23 11.92
N PHE A 26 3.51 0.54 11.10
CA PHE A 26 4.87 0.89 11.58
C PHE A 26 5.26 2.35 11.34
N GLY A 27 4.55 3.06 10.46
CA GLY A 27 4.86 4.44 10.09
C GLY A 27 4.21 5.48 11.00
N GLY A 28 4.71 6.72 10.95
CA GLY A 28 4.13 7.87 11.69
C GLY A 28 2.85 8.45 11.08
N ARG A 29 2.33 7.88 9.98
CA ARG A 29 1.08 8.30 9.33
C ARG A 29 0.09 7.14 9.42
N SER A 30 -0.97 7.31 10.19
CA SER A 30 -2.01 6.29 10.41
C SER A 30 -3.01 6.14 9.25
N SER A 31 -2.94 7.00 8.25
CA SER A 31 -3.82 6.98 7.08
C SER A 31 -3.12 7.57 5.86
N PHE A 32 -3.20 6.85 4.73
CA PHE A 32 -2.62 7.23 3.45
C PHE A 32 -3.36 6.53 2.30
N GLY A 33 -3.18 7.03 1.08
CA GLY A 33 -3.86 6.53 -0.12
C GLY A 33 -3.22 7.12 -1.38
N GLY A 34 -3.36 6.41 -2.49
CA GLY A 34 -2.77 6.77 -3.78
C GLY A 34 -2.75 5.60 -4.76
N GLN A 35 -2.20 5.83 -5.95
CA GLN A 35 -2.05 4.80 -6.98
C GLN A 35 -1.13 3.69 -6.50
N ILE A 36 -1.57 2.44 -6.58
CA ILE A 36 -0.79 1.28 -6.20
C ILE A 36 0.32 1.03 -7.23
N ILE A 37 1.53 0.84 -6.76
CA ILE A 37 2.64 0.24 -7.50
C ILE A 37 3.01 -1.05 -6.77
N THR A 38 3.16 -2.13 -7.51
CA THR A 38 3.55 -3.42 -6.93
C THR A 38 4.99 -3.74 -7.26
N VAL A 39 5.67 -4.41 -6.33
CA VAL A 39 6.97 -5.03 -6.59
C VAL A 39 6.97 -6.41 -5.95
N LYS A 40 7.32 -7.43 -6.72
CA LYS A 40 7.53 -8.77 -6.22
C LYS A 40 9.03 -9.00 -6.13
N CYS A 41 9.52 -9.26 -4.92
CA CYS A 41 10.93 -9.52 -4.69
C CYS A 41 11.04 -10.72 -3.75
N PHE A 42 12.07 -11.53 -3.95
CA PHE A 42 12.38 -12.66 -3.09
C PHE A 42 13.86 -12.55 -2.72
N GLU A 43 14.13 -12.34 -1.43
CA GLU A 43 15.48 -12.18 -0.85
C GLU A 43 16.36 -11.04 -1.42
N ASP A 44 15.88 -10.24 -2.37
CA ASP A 44 16.55 -9.06 -2.92
C ASP A 44 15.68 -7.80 -2.83
N ASN A 45 16.23 -6.72 -2.28
CA ASN A 45 15.53 -5.44 -2.11
C ASN A 45 16.03 -4.35 -3.08
N GLY A 46 16.91 -4.66 -4.05
CA GLY A 46 17.49 -3.68 -4.96
C GLY A 46 16.45 -2.95 -5.79
N LEU A 47 15.44 -3.68 -6.29
CA LEU A 47 14.31 -3.10 -7.03
C LEU A 47 13.44 -2.19 -6.15
N LEU A 48 13.30 -2.49 -4.86
CA LEU A 48 12.57 -1.65 -3.90
C LEU A 48 13.23 -0.27 -3.78
N TYR A 49 14.54 -0.23 -3.60
CA TYR A 49 15.30 1.03 -3.48
C TYR A 49 15.25 1.85 -4.78
N ALA A 50 15.36 1.19 -5.94
CA ALA A 50 15.25 1.87 -7.24
C ALA A 50 13.88 2.54 -7.42
N LEU A 51 12.79 1.89 -6.97
CA LEU A 51 11.43 2.44 -7.04
C LEU A 51 11.18 3.58 -6.05
N LEU A 52 11.88 3.58 -4.91
CA LEU A 52 11.78 4.62 -3.88
C LEU A 52 12.66 5.85 -4.15
N ALA A 53 13.68 5.73 -5.01
CA ALA A 53 14.59 6.83 -5.34
C ALA A 53 13.90 8.07 -5.98
N PRO A 54 13.02 7.93 -6.99
CA PRO A 54 12.31 9.08 -7.53
C PRO A 54 11.14 9.54 -6.62
N PRO A 55 10.70 10.81 -6.70
CA PRO A 55 9.56 11.30 -5.93
C PRO A 55 8.29 10.46 -6.09
N GLY A 56 7.79 9.88 -4.99
CA GLY A 56 6.62 8.99 -4.94
C GLY A 56 5.26 9.68 -4.79
N ARG A 57 5.11 10.95 -5.20
CA ARG A 57 3.92 11.76 -4.87
C ARG A 57 2.63 11.09 -5.38
N GLY A 58 1.69 10.82 -4.47
CA GLY A 58 0.38 10.22 -4.79
C GLY A 58 0.41 8.71 -5.08
N ARG A 59 1.50 8.01 -4.75
CA ARG A 59 1.67 6.58 -5.00
C ARG A 59 1.85 5.78 -3.71
N VAL A 60 1.42 4.53 -3.71
CA VAL A 60 1.58 3.55 -2.63
C VAL A 60 2.30 2.32 -3.17
N LEU A 61 3.48 2.01 -2.65
CA LEU A 61 4.26 0.85 -3.06
C LEU A 61 3.88 -0.36 -2.19
N VAL A 62 3.46 -1.46 -2.82
CA VAL A 62 3.09 -2.71 -2.17
C VAL A 62 4.10 -3.79 -2.57
N GLY A 63 4.84 -4.30 -1.59
CA GLY A 63 5.83 -5.35 -1.77
C GLY A 63 5.24 -6.73 -1.49
N ALA A 64 5.44 -7.68 -2.40
CA ALA A 64 5.15 -9.10 -2.18
C ALA A 64 6.46 -9.86 -1.93
N GLY A 65 6.76 -10.11 -0.65
CA GLY A 65 8.02 -10.71 -0.19
C GLY A 65 8.01 -12.22 0.06
N GLY A 66 6.91 -12.93 -0.25
CA GLY A 66 6.83 -14.38 -0.07
C GLY A 66 6.54 -14.88 1.36
N GLY A 67 6.31 -13.98 2.33
CA GLY A 67 5.92 -14.36 3.70
C GLY A 67 7.04 -15.01 4.50
N ALA A 68 8.24 -14.41 4.46
CA ALA A 68 9.36 -14.78 5.32
C ALA A 68 9.24 -14.13 6.72
#